data_AF-A0ABD0R8V8-F1
#
_entry.id   AF-A0ABD0R8V8-F1
#
_cell.length_a   1.000
_cell.length_b   1.000
_cell.length_c   1.000
_cell.angle_alpha   90.00
_cell.angle_beta   90.00
_cell.angle_gamma   90.00
#
_symmetry.space_group_name_H-M   'P 1'
#
loop_
_entity.id
_entity.type
_entity.pdbx_description
1 polymer ?
#
loop_
_entity_poly.entity_id
_entity_poly.type
_entity_poly.pdbx_seq_one_letter_code
_entity_poly.pdbx_strand_id
1 'polypeptide(L)' 'KDICAGMNQPCETLGLSHLSGMCQPHRSCNINEDSGLPVAFTIAHELGH' A
#
# COMPACT_ATOMS: atom_id res chain seq x y z
N LYS A 1 8.92 -0.85 10.16
CA LYS A 1 7.65 -1.51 10.55
C LYS A 1 7.03 -1.98 9.26
N ASP A 2 6.92 -3.29 9.11
CA ASP A 2 6.45 -3.97 7.90
C ASP A 2 4.91 -3.97 7.89
N ILE A 3 4.28 -3.91 6.71
CA ILE A 3 2.82 -4.04 6.54
C ILE A 3 2.37 -5.42 7.10
N CYS A 4 3.26 -6.40 7.05
CA CYS A 4 3.06 -7.76 7.56
C CYS A 4 3.49 -7.97 9.03
N ALA A 5 3.82 -6.91 9.79
CA ALA A 5 4.44 -7.03 11.12
C ALA A 5 3.60 -7.77 12.17
N GLY A 6 2.30 -7.98 11.95
CA GLY A 6 1.43 -8.71 12.89
C GLY A 6 1.66 -10.22 12.95
N MET A 7 2.23 -10.82 11.89
CA MET A 7 2.46 -12.27 11.80
C MET A 7 3.94 -12.66 11.95
N ASN A 8 4.87 -11.70 11.95
CA ASN A 8 6.32 -11.95 11.93
C ASN A 8 6.76 -12.95 10.83
N GLN A 9 6.01 -13.04 9.74
CA GLN A 9 6.36 -13.80 8.55
C GLN A 9 6.15 -12.91 7.32
N PRO A 10 6.87 -13.15 6.21
CA PRO A 10 6.58 -12.50 4.93
C PRO A 10 5.12 -12.77 4.56
N CYS A 11 4.39 -11.72 4.21
CA CYS A 11 3.06 -11.84 3.64
C CYS A 11 3.09 -11.22 2.24
N GLU A 12 2.29 -11.76 1.31
CA GLU A 12 2.29 -11.34 -0.09
C GLU A 12 1.67 -9.94 -0.32
N THR A 13 1.33 -9.21 0.75
CA THR A 13 0.68 -7.91 0.68
C THR A 13 1.72 -6.81 0.47
N LEU A 14 1.79 -6.30 -0.76
CA LEU A 14 2.72 -5.22 -1.12
C LEU A 14 2.14 -3.82 -0.92
N GLY A 15 0.82 -3.67 -0.77
CA GLY A 15 0.15 -2.36 -0.72
C GLY A 15 -1.21 -2.38 -0.03
N LEU A 16 -1.67 -1.20 0.41
CA LEU A 16 -2.99 -0.99 0.99
C LEU A 16 -3.48 0.45 0.75
N SER A 17 -4.72 0.59 0.29
CA SER A 17 -5.38 1.88 0.05
C SER A 17 -6.88 1.83 0.38
N HIS A 18 -7.50 3.00 0.53
CA HIS A 18 -8.96 3.12 0.58
C HIS A 18 -9.52 3.28 -0.83
N LEU A 19 -10.51 2.45 -1.20
CA LEU A 19 -11.26 2.63 -2.44
C LEU A 19 -11.93 4.01 -2.52
N SER A 20 -11.71 4.73 -3.62
CA SER A 20 -12.22 6.07 -3.90
C SER A 20 -11.91 7.10 -2.80
N GLY A 21 -10.75 6.93 -2.14
CA GLY A 21 -10.32 7.75 -1.00
C GLY A 21 -9.64 9.07 -1.37
N MET A 22 -9.21 9.25 -2.62
CA MET A 22 -8.32 10.34 -3.05
C MET A 22 -8.80 11.74 -2.68
N CYS A 23 -10.09 12.03 -2.80
CA CYS A 23 -10.67 13.35 -2.48
C CYS A 23 -11.26 13.43 -1.06
N GLN A 24 -11.08 12.40 -0.23
CA GLN A 24 -11.55 12.35 1.16
C GLN A 24 -10.34 12.57 2.08
N PRO A 25 -10.17 13.75 2.72
CA PRO A 25 -8.91 14.10 3.42
C PRO A 25 -8.44 13.09 4.47
N HIS A 26 -9.37 12.42 5.15
CA HIS A 26 -9.05 11.40 6.17
C HIS A 26 -8.81 9.99 5.60
N ARG A 27 -8.95 9.80 4.28
CA ARG A 27 -8.79 8.51 3.58
C ARG A 27 -7.88 8.60 2.36
N SER A 28 -7.37 9.80 2.03
CA SER A 28 -6.46 10.05 0.93
C SER A 28 -5.04 9.63 1.30
N CYS A 29 -4.85 8.32 1.43
CA CYS A 29 -3.58 7.71 1.77
C CYS A 29 -3.50 6.30 1.21
N ASN A 30 -2.27 5.87 0.92
CA ASN A 30 -1.92 4.47 0.70
C ASN A 30 -0.59 4.16 1.37
N ILE A 31 -0.34 2.87 1.58
CA ILE A 31 0.89 2.33 2.17
C ILE A 31 1.43 1.30 1.19
N ASN A 32 2.73 1.33 0.92
CA ASN A 32 3.39 0.43 -0.05
C ASN A 32 4.65 -0.16 0.60
N GLU A 33 4.84 -1.46 0.46
CA GLU A 33 6.04 -2.18 0.85
C GLU A 33 7.15 -1.92 -0.17
N ASP A 34 8.33 -1.53 0.32
CA ASP A 34 9.48 -1.31 -0.55
C ASP A 34 10.05 -2.64 -1.05
N SER A 35 9.79 -2.92 -2.33
CA SER A 35 10.27 -4.09 -3.07
C SER A 35 11.34 -3.71 -4.12
N GLY A 36 11.94 -2.52 -3.99
CA GLY A 36 12.84 -1.93 -4.98
C GLY A 36 12.08 -1.29 -6.16
N LEU A 37 12.68 -1.24 -7.35
CA LEU A 37 12.08 -0.58 -8.53
C LEU A 37 10.62 -0.99 -8.85
N PRO A 38 10.21 -2.28 -8.70
CA PRO A 38 8.82 -2.68 -8.93
C PRO A 38 7.78 -1.97 -8.05
N VAL A 39 8.17 -1.39 -6.89
CA VAL A 39 7.25 -0.66 -6.00
C VAL A 39 6.54 0.51 -6.70
N ALA A 40 7.15 1.06 -7.77
CA ALA A 40 6.51 2.09 -8.59
C ALA A 40 5.14 1.63 -9.15
N PHE A 41 5.03 0.36 -9.53
CA PHE A 41 3.77 -0.22 -10.01
C PHE A 41 2.78 -0.45 -8.87
N THR A 42 3.25 -0.82 -7.68
CA THR A 42 2.40 -0.94 -6.48
C THR A 42 1.83 0.42 -6.09
N ILE A 43 2.65 1.48 -6.08
CA ILE A 43 2.17 2.85 -5.82
C ILE A 43 1.09 3.24 -6.83
N ALA A 44 1.31 2.97 -8.13
CA ALA A 44 0.32 3.26 -9.16
C ALA A 44 -0.97 2.45 -8.99
N HIS A 45 -0.87 1.17 -8.58
CA HIS A 45 -2.01 0.32 -8.27
C HIS A 45 -2.83 0.89 -7.10
N GLU A 46 -2.18 1.20 -5.98
CA GLU A 46 -2.82 1.72 -4.77
C GLU A 46 -3.40 3.14 -4.93
N LEU A 47 -2.84 3.96 -5.83
CA LEU A 47 -3.44 5.23 -6.25
C LEU A 47 -4.70 5.04 -7.10
N GLY A 48 -4.85 3.89 -7.77
CA GLY A 48 -6.01 3.55 -8.59
C GLY A 48 -7.20 3.00 -7.79
N HIS A 49 -6.96 2.54 -6.56
CA HIS A 49 -8.00 2.23 -5.58
C HIS A 49 -8.73 3.51 -5.17
#